data_AF-A0A1I2F142-F1
#
_entry.id   AF-A0A1I2F142-F1
#
_cell.length_a   1.000
_cell.length_b   1.000
_cell.length_c   1.000
_cell.angle_alpha   90.00
_cell.angle_beta   90.00
_cell.angle_gamma   90.00
#
_symmetry.space_group_name_H-M   'P 1'
#
loop_
_entity.id
_entity.type
_entity.pdbx_description
1 polymer ?
#
loop_
_entity_poly.entity_id
_entity_poly.type
_entity_poly.pdbx_seq_one_letter_code
_entity_poly.pdbx_strand_id
1 'polypeptide(L)' 'MLPVKKMKQKVFLDREIPKLLLSGNWLSEAGFKPDDSARVAVYKNTLVVRNVKNDKEDDNIKN' A
#
# COMPACT_ATOMS: atom_id res chain seq x y z
N MET A 1 -10.54 4.67 36.28
CA MET A 1 -9.66 3.99 35.30
C MET A 1 -10.52 3.09 34.44
N LEU A 2 -10.66 3.39 33.14
CA LEU A 2 -11.46 2.58 32.21
C LEU A 2 -10.63 1.39 31.68
N PRO A 3 -11.21 0.20 31.50
CA PRO A 3 -10.48 -0.96 31.01
C PRO A 3 -10.10 -0.77 29.53
N VAL A 4 -8.80 -0.81 29.26
CA VAL A 4 -8.25 -0.77 27.90
C VAL A 4 -8.71 -2.03 27.16
N LYS A 5 -9.62 -1.85 26.21
CA LYS A 5 -10.13 -2.89 25.31
C LYS A 5 -8.94 -3.41 24.50
N LYS A 6 -8.40 -4.57 24.88
CA LYS A 6 -7.31 -5.24 24.14
C LYS A 6 -7.76 -5.42 22.69
N MET A 7 -7.21 -4.62 21.78
CA MET A 7 -7.33 -4.85 20.35
C MET A 7 -6.72 -6.22 20.07
N LYS A 8 -7.55 -7.18 19.66
CA LYS A 8 -7.08 -8.46 19.17
C LYS A 8 -6.40 -8.19 17.82
N GLN A 9 -5.08 -8.04 17.85
CA GLN A 9 -4.26 -8.07 16.66
C GLN A 9 -4.53 -9.42 16.00
N LYS A 10 -5.25 -9.42 14.86
CA LYS A 10 -5.48 -10.63 14.07
C LYS A 10 -4.11 -11.12 13.61
N VAL A 11 -3.59 -12.11 14.31
CA VAL A 11 -2.42 -12.88 13.87
C VAL A 11 -2.89 -13.68 12.66
N PHE A 12 -2.54 -13.22 11.47
CA PHE A 12 -2.74 -13.99 10.25
C PHE A 12 -1.70 -15.12 10.27
N LEU A 13 -2.10 -16.29 10.79
CA LEU A 13 -1.35 -17.54 10.66
C LEU A 13 -0.99 -17.76 9.19
N ASP A 14 0.33 -17.92 8.91
CA ASP A 14 1.00 -18.56 7.77
C ASP A 14 0.17 -18.79 6.49
N ARG A 15 -0.55 -17.76 6.03
CA ARG A 15 -1.17 -17.79 4.71
C ARG A 15 -0.08 -17.41 3.72
N GLU A 16 0.23 -18.33 2.82
CA GLU A 16 1.08 -18.05 1.67
C GLU A 16 0.49 -16.87 0.91
N ILE A 17 1.15 -15.71 1.00
CA ILE A 17 0.69 -14.50 0.34
C ILE A 17 1.05 -14.64 -1.14
N PRO A 18 0.07 -14.63 -2.06
CA PRO A 18 0.36 -14.72 -3.49
C PRO A 18 1.27 -13.56 -3.90
N LYS A 19 2.43 -13.89 -4.46
CA LYS A 19 3.42 -12.92 -4.93
C LYS A 19 3.24 -12.71 -6.42
N LEU A 20 3.22 -11.45 -6.84
CA LEU A 20 3.22 -11.07 -8.25
C LEU A 20 4.60 -10.50 -8.58
N LEU A 21 5.29 -11.09 -9.55
CA LEU A 21 6.52 -10.53 -10.09
C LEU A 21 6.15 -9.56 -11.21
N LEU A 22 6.56 -8.30 -11.07
CA LEU A 22 6.42 -7.26 -12.07
C LEU A 22 7.77 -7.06 -12.75
N SER A 23 7.82 -7.23 -14.08
CA SER A 23 9.04 -7.05 -14.88
C SER A 23 8.98 -5.78 -15.73
N GLY A 24 10.15 -5.34 -16.20
CA GLY A 24 10.32 -4.14 -17.03
C GLY A 24 10.71 -2.89 -16.25
N ASN A 25 10.84 -1.77 -16.97
CA ASN A 25 11.35 -0.50 -16.42
C ASN A 25 10.25 0.50 -16.05
N TRP A 26 8.98 0.17 -16.29
CA TRP A 26 7.86 1.08 -16.08
C TRP A 26 7.68 1.51 -14.62
N LEU A 27 8.04 0.66 -13.65
CA LEU A 27 8.04 1.03 -12.23
C LEU A 27 9.11 2.10 -11.95
N SER A 28 10.33 1.95 -12.48
CA SER A 28 11.37 2.98 -12.36
C SER A 28 11.03 4.25 -13.13
N GLU A 29 10.43 4.14 -14.32
CA GLU A 29 9.96 5.29 -15.12
C GLU A 29 8.84 6.05 -14.40
N ALA A 30 8.00 5.34 -13.65
CA ALA A 30 7.00 5.93 -12.76
C ALA A 30 7.58 6.41 -11.41
N GLY A 31 8.90 6.34 -11.21
CA GLY A 31 9.61 6.88 -10.04
C GLY A 31 9.64 5.97 -8.81
N PHE A 32 9.27 4.69 -8.93
CA PHE A 32 9.40 3.73 -7.84
C PHE A 32 10.86 3.30 -7.67
N LYS A 33 11.28 3.11 -6.43
CA LYS A 33 12.57 2.52 -6.06
C LYS A 33 12.37 1.14 -5.46
N PRO A 34 13.40 0.26 -5.48
CA PRO A 34 13.41 -0.92 -4.63
C PRO A 34 13.03 -0.54 -3.20
N ASP A 35 12.25 -1.40 -2.54
CA ASP A 35 11.74 -1.22 -1.18
C ASP A 35 10.68 -0.11 -0.99
N ASP A 36 10.26 0.59 -2.06
CA ASP A 36 9.10 1.49 -1.96
C ASP A 36 7.82 0.72 -1.65
N SER A 37 7.03 1.26 -0.73
CA SER A 37 5.66 0.80 -0.50
C SER A 37 4.73 1.36 -1.57
N ALA A 38 3.85 0.51 -2.10
CA ALA A 38 2.87 0.89 -3.11
C ALA A 38 1.45 0.57 -2.64
N ARG A 39 0.50 1.43 -2.99
CA ARG A 39 -0.93 1.16 -2.87
C ARG A 39 -1.41 0.54 -4.18
N VAL A 40 -2.06 -0.61 -4.07
CA VAL A 40 -2.59 -1.35 -5.22
C VAL A 40 -4.11 -1.41 -5.13
N ALA A 41 -4.79 -1.07 -6.22
CA ALA A 41 -6.25 -1.13 -6.34
C ALA A 41 -6.66 -1.74 -7.68
N VAL A 42 -7.84 -2.35 -7.73
CA VAL A 42 -8.44 -2.81 -9.00
C VAL A 42 -9.53 -1.82 -9.41
N TYR A 43 -9.43 -1.27 -10.61
CA TYR A 43 -10.42 -0.37 -11.18
C TYR A 43 -10.76 -0.82 -12.61
N LYS A 44 -12.04 -1.10 -12.88
CA LYS A 44 -12.54 -1.56 -14.20
C LYS A 44 -11.69 -2.70 -14.81
N ASN A 45 -11.38 -3.72 -14.00
CA ASN A 45 -10.56 -4.86 -14.41
C ASN A 45 -9.09 -4.52 -14.74
N THR A 46 -8.60 -3.37 -14.29
CA THR A 46 -7.21 -2.92 -14.40
C THR A 46 -6.58 -2.79 -13.03
N LEU A 47 -5.35 -3.30 -12.87
CA LEU A 47 -4.57 -3.12 -11.66
C LEU A 47 -3.89 -1.75 -11.68
N VAL A 48 -4.21 -0.90 -10.72
CA VAL A 48 -3.64 0.44 -10.55
C VAL A 48 -2.68 0.42 -9.38
N VAL A 49 -1.42 0.78 -9.63
CA VAL A 49 -0.35 0.84 -8.64
C VAL A 49 0.05 2.30 -8.45
N ARG A 50 0.03 2.78 -7.20
CA ARG A 50 0.37 4.18 -6.83
C ARG A 50 1.43 4.20 -5.75
N ASN A 51 2.33 5.18 -5.80
CA ASN A 51 3.34 5.38 -4.77
C ASN A 51 2.70 6.02 -3.54
N VAL A 52 2.95 5.46 -2.35
CA VAL A 52 2.38 5.95 -1.08
C VAL A 52 2.94 7.32 -0.68
N LYS A 53 4.11 7.71 -1.21
CA LYS A 53 4.73 9.02 -0.90
C LYS A 53 3.87 10.21 -1.36
N ASN A 54 3.09 10.05 -2.43
CA ASN A 54 2.28 11.13 -3.00
C ASN A 54 0.99 11.40 -2.22
N ASP A 55 0.60 10.52 -1.29
CA ASP A 55 -0.63 10.70 -0.49
C ASP A 55 -0.45 11.74 0.64
N LYS A 56 0.78 12.23 0.89
CA LYS A 56 1.07 13.20 1.98
C LYS A 56 0.95 14.67 1.58
N GLU A 57 0.77 14.98 0.29
CA GLU A 57 0.66 16.37 -0.17
C GLU A 57 -0.78 16.91 -0.17
N ASP A 58 -1.79 16.03 -0.13
CA ASP A 58 -3.20 16.44 -0.20
C ASP A 58 -3.81 16.84 1.16
N ASP A 59 -3.12 16.61 2.28
CA ASP A 59 -3.62 16.94 3.63
C ASP A 59 -3.36 18.40 4.04
N ASN A 60 -2.70 19.22 3.20
CA ASN A 60 -2.36 20.61 3.53
C ASN A 60 -3.23 21.67 2.82
N ILE A 61 -4.34 21.27 2.17
CA ILE A 61 -5.34 22.22 1.66
C ILE A 61 -6.57 22.20 2.57
N LYS A 62 -6.41 22.61 3.83
CA LYS A 62 -7.52 23.15 4.65
C LYS A 62 -7.03 24.23 5.61
N ASN A 63 -7.58 25.43 5.37
CA ASN A 63 -7.58 26.69 6.12
C ASN A 63 -6.41 27.65 5.90
#